data_AF-A0A529VL04-F1
#
_entry.id   AF-A0A529VL04-F1
#
_cell.length_a   1.000
_cell.length_b   1.000
_cell.length_c   1.000
_cell.angle_alpha   90.00
_cell.angle_beta   90.00
_cell.angle_gamma   90.00
#
_symmetry.space_group_name_H-M   'P 1'
#
loop_
_entity.id
_entity.type
_entity.pdbx_description
1 polymer ?
#
loop_
_entity_poly.entity_id
_entity_poly.type
_entity_poly.pdbx_seq_one_letter_code
_entity_poly.pdbx_strand_id
1 'polypeptide(L)'
;STNGVLVLLYVIEPDDFQHWLGVEKIMREEANATARAALDTYANKVRQKVGIEPELTVREGKPTEEIHKLIEEDQDIAILVLAAGAGKEGPGPLVSAVAGRGAAFPIPVTVVPQNLSDEEIESLA
;
A
#
# COMPACT_ATOMS: atom_id res chain seq x y z
N SER A 1 2.88 -20.30 -10.45
CA SER A 1 3.19 -18.96 -10.98
C SER A 1 1.94 -18.31 -11.54
N THR A 2 1.58 -17.10 -11.09
CA THR A 2 0.33 -16.40 -11.47
C THR A 2 0.46 -15.55 -12.74
N ASN A 3 1.66 -15.37 -13.31
CA ASN A 3 1.96 -14.42 -14.40
C ASN A 3 1.48 -12.97 -14.13
N GLY A 4 1.13 -12.64 -12.88
CA GLY A 4 0.65 -11.33 -12.50
C GLY A 4 1.79 -10.30 -12.46
N VAL A 5 1.43 -9.06 -12.74
CA VAL A 5 2.26 -7.88 -12.46
C VAL A 5 1.97 -7.35 -11.06
N LEU A 6 2.88 -6.55 -10.50
CA LEU A 6 2.75 -5.99 -9.15
C LEU A 6 2.70 -4.48 -9.20
N VAL A 7 1.68 -3.88 -8.59
CA VAL A 7 1.61 -2.44 -8.31
C VAL A 7 1.97 -2.22 -6.84
N LEU A 8 2.96 -1.36 -6.57
CA LEU A 8 3.28 -0.86 -5.25
C LEU A 8 2.67 0.53 -5.08
N LEU A 9 1.73 0.66 -4.14
CA LEU A 9 1.05 1.92 -3.84
C LEU A 9 1.59 2.53 -2.54
N TYR A 10 1.93 3.82 -2.59
CA TYR A 10 2.13 4.66 -1.41
C TYR A 10 1.10 5.78 -1.41
N VAL A 11 0.33 5.92 -0.32
CA VAL A 11 -0.62 7.03 -0.14
C VAL A 11 -0.04 8.01 0.87
N ILE A 12 0.21 9.23 0.42
CA ILE A 12 0.58 10.36 1.28
C ILE A 12 -0.73 10.89 1.89
N GLU A 13 -0.92 10.65 3.18
CA GLU A 13 -2.03 11.27 3.91
C GLU A 13 -1.73 12.76 4.08
N PRO A 14 -2.64 13.66 3.70
CA PRO A 14 -2.46 15.08 3.99
C PRO A 14 -2.45 15.26 5.51
N ASP A 15 -1.37 15.79 6.08
CA ASP A 15 -1.42 16.23 7.47
C ASP A 15 -2.41 17.41 7.59
N ASP A 16 -2.85 17.67 8.82
CA ASP A 16 -3.61 18.87 9.18
C ASP A 16 -2.70 20.12 9.11
N PHE A 17 -2.19 20.43 7.92
CA PHE A 17 -1.25 21.53 7.64
C PHE A 17 -1.88 22.91 7.72
N GLN A 18 -3.13 23.04 8.19
CA GLN A 18 -3.85 24.30 8.30
C GLN A 18 -3.12 25.38 9.12
N HIS A 19 -2.07 25.02 9.87
CA HIS A 19 -1.28 25.94 10.69
C HIS A 19 0.02 26.49 10.04
N TRP A 20 0.50 25.95 8.92
CA TRP A 20 1.84 26.31 8.38
C TRP A 20 1.76 27.18 7.13
N LEU A 21 1.45 28.47 7.31
CA LEU A 21 1.43 29.47 6.23
C LEU A 21 2.82 29.59 5.55
N GLY A 22 2.96 29.07 4.33
CA GLY A 22 4.08 29.37 3.42
C GLY A 22 5.10 28.24 3.17
N VAL A 23 5.01 27.10 3.86
CA VAL A 23 5.91 25.93 3.63
C VAL A 23 5.22 24.72 3.01
N GLU A 24 3.91 24.77 2.76
CA GLU A 24 3.11 23.66 2.23
C GLU A 24 3.75 23.02 0.99
N LYS A 25 4.22 23.83 0.04
CA LYS A 25 4.85 23.33 -1.18
C LYS A 25 6.11 22.50 -0.89
N ILE A 26 6.96 22.98 0.02
CA ILE A 26 8.21 22.29 0.38
C ILE A 26 7.88 20.98 1.11
N MET A 27 6.91 21.00 2.02
CA MET A 27 6.48 19.81 2.75
C MET A 27 5.87 18.76 1.82
N ARG A 28 5.03 19.18 0.86
CA ARG A 28 4.47 18.28 -0.16
C ARG A 28 5.57 17.68 -1.04
N GLU A 29 6.57 18.47 -1.44
CA GLU A 29 7.73 17.98 -2.20
C GLU A 29 8.55 16.94 -1.40
N GLU A 30 8.79 17.20 -0.11
CA GLU A 30 9.50 16.28 0.79
C GLU A 30 8.72 14.98 1.04
N ALA A 31 7.39 15.06 1.24
CA ALA A 31 6.52 13.90 1.36
C ALA A 31 6.53 13.04 0.08
N ASN A 32 6.49 13.70 -1.09
CA ASN A 32 6.61 13.01 -2.38
C ASN A 32 7.97 12.33 -2.56
N ALA A 33 9.06 13.00 -2.18
CA ALA A 33 10.40 12.41 -2.21
C ALA A 33 10.50 11.19 -1.29
N THR A 34 9.93 11.28 -0.09
CA THR A 34 9.87 10.18 0.88
C THR A 34 9.08 8.98 0.34
N ALA A 35 7.90 9.22 -0.21
CA ALA A 35 7.06 8.18 -0.81
C ALA A 35 7.79 7.45 -1.95
N ARG A 36 8.43 8.20 -2.86
CA ARG A 36 9.21 7.63 -3.97
C ARG A 36 10.40 6.81 -3.49
N ALA A 37 11.17 7.33 -2.53
CA ALA A 37 12.32 6.61 -1.98
C ALA A 37 11.91 5.30 -1.28
N ALA A 38 10.76 5.30 -0.58
CA ALA A 38 10.19 4.09 0.01
C ALA A 38 9.82 3.07 -1.07
N LEU A 39 9.08 3.49 -2.09
CA LEU A 39 8.70 2.63 -3.23
C LEU A 39 9.92 2.07 -3.94
N ASP A 40 10.92 2.88 -4.26
CA ASP A 40 12.17 2.43 -4.91
C ASP A 40 12.90 1.36 -4.09
N THR A 41 12.90 1.52 -2.76
CA THR A 41 13.50 0.53 -1.85
C THR A 41 12.79 -0.82 -1.96
N TYR A 42 11.45 -0.84 -1.97
CA TYR A 42 10.70 -2.09 -2.10
C TYR A 42 10.73 -2.65 -3.52
N ALA A 43 10.73 -1.80 -4.55
CA ALA A 43 10.89 -2.20 -5.94
C ALA A 43 12.21 -2.96 -6.16
N ASN A 44 13.30 -2.46 -5.58
CA ASN A 44 14.59 -3.15 -5.59
C ASN A 44 14.53 -4.54 -4.94
N LYS A 45 13.79 -4.69 -3.83
CA LYS A 45 13.62 -6.00 -3.18
C LYS A 45 12.82 -6.97 -4.05
N VAL A 46 11.74 -6.49 -4.70
CA VAL A 46 10.93 -7.31 -5.62
C VAL A 46 11.78 -7.78 -6.80
N ARG A 47 12.54 -6.87 -7.44
CA ARG A 47 13.48 -7.20 -8.51
C ARG A 47 14.48 -8.28 -8.09
N GLN A 48 15.10 -8.11 -6.92
CA GLN A 48 16.14 -9.03 -6.43
C GLN A 48 15.60 -10.40 -6.03
N LYS A 49 14.42 -10.46 -5.39
CA LYS A 49 13.85 -11.71 -4.88
C LYS A 49 13.06 -12.48 -5.94
N VAL A 50 12.33 -11.79 -6.82
CA VAL A 50 11.31 -12.40 -7.70
C VAL A 50 11.53 -12.09 -9.18
N GLY A 51 12.42 -11.15 -9.53
CA GLY A 51 12.78 -10.85 -10.92
C GLY A 51 11.71 -10.09 -11.72
N ILE A 52 10.69 -9.54 -11.05
CA ILE A 52 9.62 -8.75 -11.67
C ILE A 52 9.91 -7.25 -11.48
N GLU A 53 9.59 -6.44 -12.48
CA GLU A 53 9.58 -4.99 -12.35
C GLU A 53 8.18 -4.53 -11.90
N PRO A 54 8.03 -4.01 -10.66
CA PRO A 54 6.74 -3.51 -10.20
C PRO A 54 6.45 -2.11 -10.74
N GLU A 55 5.18 -1.81 -10.95
CA GLU A 55 4.70 -0.45 -11.17
C GLU A 55 4.64 0.30 -9.84
N LEU A 56 5.06 1.57 -9.83
CA LEU A 56 5.14 2.40 -8.63
C LEU A 56 4.12 3.53 -8.71
N THR A 57 3.16 3.54 -7.78
CA THR A 57 2.10 4.53 -7.71
C THR A 57 2.18 5.32 -6.41
N VAL A 58 2.22 6.66 -6.53
CA VAL A 58 2.07 7.57 -5.37
C VAL A 58 0.74 8.31 -5.52
N ARG A 59 -0.06 8.31 -4.45
CA ARG A 59 -1.32 9.09 -4.35
C ARG A 59 -1.28 10.00 -3.13
N GLU A 60 -2.12 11.02 -3.11
CA GLU A 60 -2.28 11.93 -1.97
C GLU A 60 -3.77 11.94 -1.59
N GLY A 61 -4.08 11.66 -0.32
CA GLY A 61 -5.46 11.55 0.15
C GLY A 61 -5.62 10.52 1.27
N LYS A 62 -6.86 10.10 1.53
CA LYS A 62 -7.11 9.05 2.53
C LYS A 62 -6.82 7.67 1.93
N PRO A 63 -6.08 6.78 2.62
CA PRO A 63 -5.62 5.52 2.03
C PRO A 63 -6.74 4.66 1.45
N THR A 64 -7.82 4.44 2.20
CA THR A 64 -8.96 3.64 1.73
C THR A 64 -9.62 4.23 0.49
N GLU A 65 -9.82 5.55 0.47
CA GLU A 65 -10.42 6.25 -0.68
C GLU A 65 -9.52 6.17 -1.92
N GLU A 66 -8.21 6.36 -1.74
CA GLU A 66 -7.24 6.29 -2.85
C GLU A 66 -7.02 4.87 -3.38
N ILE A 67 -7.10 3.85 -2.53
CA ILE A 67 -7.08 2.44 -2.97
C ILE A 67 -8.33 2.14 -3.82
N HIS A 68 -9.51 2.59 -3.39
CA HIS A 68 -10.74 2.44 -4.16
C HIS A 68 -10.63 3.10 -5.54
N LYS A 69 -10.18 4.36 -5.58
CA LYS A 69 -9.97 5.09 -6.83
C LYS A 69 -8.98 4.38 -7.75
N LEU A 70 -7.87 3.86 -7.21
CA LEU A 70 -6.90 3.12 -8.02
C LEU A 70 -7.51 1.88 -8.67
N ILE A 71 -8.27 1.09 -7.90
CA ILE A 71 -8.95 -0.11 -8.42
C ILE A 71 -10.04 0.27 -9.44
N GLU A 72 -10.71 1.41 -9.26
CA GLU A 72 -11.69 1.91 -10.22
C GLU A 72 -11.05 2.40 -11.53
N GLU A 73 -9.92 3.12 -11.43
CA GLU A 73 -9.18 3.65 -12.57
C GLU A 73 -8.45 2.55 -13.36
N ASP A 74 -7.96 1.51 -12.67
CA ASP A 74 -7.28 0.36 -13.26
C ASP A 74 -8.01 -0.95 -12.92
N GLN A 75 -8.90 -1.35 -13.83
CA GLN A 75 -9.71 -2.57 -13.72
C GLN A 75 -8.89 -3.86 -13.92
N ASP A 76 -7.62 -3.77 -14.31
CA ASP A 76 -6.74 -4.95 -14.41
C ASP A 76 -6.20 -5.38 -13.03
N ILE A 77 -6.34 -4.54 -12.00
CA ILE A 77 -6.00 -4.87 -10.61
C ILE A 77 -7.01 -5.90 -10.06
N ALA A 78 -6.59 -7.17 -10.01
CA ALA A 78 -7.47 -8.27 -9.64
C ALA A 78 -7.44 -8.67 -8.14
N ILE A 79 -6.38 -8.30 -7.39
CA ILE A 79 -6.19 -8.71 -5.99
C ILE A 79 -5.54 -7.58 -5.20
N LEU A 80 -6.07 -7.27 -4.02
CA LEU A 80 -5.44 -6.37 -3.04
C LEU A 80 -4.73 -7.19 -1.96
N VAL A 81 -3.45 -6.93 -1.71
CA VAL A 81 -2.68 -7.59 -0.64
C VAL A 81 -2.40 -6.60 0.49
N LEU A 82 -2.80 -6.94 1.72
CA LEU A 82 -2.61 -6.10 2.91
C LEU A 82 -1.84 -6.86 3.99
N ALA A 83 -0.82 -6.23 4.58
CA ALA A 83 -0.17 -6.78 5.76
C ALA A 83 -0.95 -6.42 7.04
N ALA A 84 -1.23 -7.41 7.89
CA ALA A 84 -1.85 -7.21 9.19
C ALA A 84 -0.80 -7.11 10.30
N GLY A 85 -0.85 -6.05 11.09
CA GLY A 85 -0.07 -5.94 12.32
C GLY A 85 -0.58 -6.88 13.42
N ALA A 86 0.28 -7.18 14.39
CA ALA A 86 -0.07 -7.93 15.61
C ALA A 86 0.01 -7.07 16.89
N GLY A 87 0.05 -5.74 16.74
CA GLY A 87 0.17 -4.79 17.84
C GLY A 87 -1.10 -4.68 18.68
N LYS A 88 -1.00 -3.99 19.84
CA LYS A 88 -2.15 -3.75 20.74
C LYS A 88 -3.27 -2.93 20.08
N GLU A 89 -2.97 -2.22 19.01
CA GLU A 89 -3.92 -1.42 18.23
C GLU A 89 -4.67 -2.25 17.16
N GLY A 90 -4.44 -3.57 17.12
CA GLY A 90 -5.09 -4.48 16.18
C GLY A 90 -4.35 -4.57 14.84
N PRO A 91 -5.01 -5.12 13.80
CA PRO A 91 -4.36 -5.46 12.53
C PRO A 91 -3.97 -4.25 11.66
N GLY A 92 -4.21 -3.03 12.13
CA GLY A 92 -4.00 -1.78 11.39
C GLY A 92 -5.27 -1.28 10.69
N PRO A 93 -5.30 -0.01 10.27
CA PRO A 93 -6.52 0.66 9.78
C PRO A 93 -7.06 0.04 8.49
N LEU A 94 -6.20 -0.30 7.52
CA LEU A 94 -6.61 -0.88 6.24
C LEU A 94 -7.22 -2.28 6.40
N VAL A 95 -6.61 -3.14 7.21
CA VAL A 95 -7.14 -4.49 7.47
C VAL A 95 -8.44 -4.40 8.28
N SER A 96 -8.51 -3.46 9.22
CA SER A 96 -9.74 -3.22 10.00
C SER A 96 -10.89 -2.72 9.12
N ALA A 97 -10.61 -1.93 8.08
CA ALA A 97 -11.61 -1.48 7.12
C ALA A 97 -12.23 -2.65 6.33
N VAL A 98 -11.44 -3.69 6.02
CA VAL A 98 -11.90 -4.92 5.36
C VAL A 98 -12.79 -5.77 6.27
N ALA A 99 -12.42 -5.88 7.55
CA ALA A 99 -13.14 -6.72 8.52
C ALA A 99 -14.37 -6.03 9.15
N GLY A 100 -14.46 -4.71 9.04
CA GLY A 100 -15.49 -3.87 9.65
C GLY A 100 -16.74 -3.64 8.79
N ARG A 101 -17.59 -2.68 9.19
CA ARG A 101 -18.77 -2.23 8.42
C ARG A 101 -18.45 -1.15 7.37
N GLY A 102 -17.19 -1.03 6.97
CA GLY A 102 -16.76 -0.07 5.95
C GLY A 102 -17.23 -0.47 4.55
N ALA A 103 -17.01 0.42 3.57
CA ALA A 103 -17.15 0.02 2.17
C ALA A 103 -16.12 -1.09 1.88
N ALA A 104 -16.60 -2.26 1.44
CA ALA A 104 -15.72 -3.35 1.05
C ALA A 104 -15.02 -3.01 -0.27
N PHE A 105 -13.74 -3.36 -0.39
CA PHE A 105 -13.05 -3.26 -1.67
C PHE A 105 -13.73 -4.16 -2.73
N PRO A 106 -13.85 -3.71 -3.98
CA PRO A 106 -14.58 -4.43 -5.03
C PRO A 106 -13.82 -5.66 -5.58
N ILE A 107 -12.65 -5.97 -5.02
CA ILE A 107 -11.77 -7.07 -5.44
C ILE A 107 -11.39 -7.95 -4.24
N PRO A 108 -11.01 -9.22 -4.47
CA PRO A 108 -10.46 -10.08 -3.42
C PRO A 108 -9.34 -9.41 -2.64
N VAL A 109 -9.40 -9.53 -1.31
CA VAL A 109 -8.36 -9.01 -0.41
C VAL A 109 -7.64 -10.17 0.28
N THR A 110 -6.33 -10.24 0.10
CA THR A 110 -5.45 -11.17 0.80
C THR A 110 -4.80 -10.45 1.98
N VAL A 111 -5.08 -10.91 3.19
CA VAL A 111 -4.46 -10.38 4.41
C VAL A 111 -3.28 -11.28 4.79
N VAL A 112 -2.07 -10.73 4.83
CA VAL A 112 -0.83 -11.41 5.20
C VAL A 112 -0.54 -11.13 6.68
N PRO A 113 -0.60 -12.14 7.57
CA PRO A 113 -0.30 -11.96 8.99
C PRO A 113 1.18 -11.63 9.25
N GLN A 114 1.45 -10.74 10.21
CA GLN A 114 2.81 -10.40 10.64
C GLN A 114 3.62 -11.60 11.15
N ASN A 115 2.96 -12.61 11.73
CA ASN A 115 3.65 -13.73 12.39
C ASN A 115 4.14 -14.82 11.43
N LEU A 116 3.97 -14.65 10.12
CA LEU A 116 4.55 -15.54 9.13
C LEU A 116 6.05 -15.25 8.98
N SER A 117 6.87 -16.28 9.17
CA SER A 117 8.29 -16.26 8.83
C SER A 117 8.50 -16.30 7.32
N ASP A 118 9.69 -15.88 6.86
CA ASP A 118 10.07 -15.96 5.44
C ASP A 118 9.94 -17.41 4.91
N GLU A 119 10.27 -18.43 5.73
CA GLU A 119 10.11 -19.85 5.38
C GLU A 119 8.64 -20.25 5.21
N GLU A 120 7.76 -19.79 6.10
CA GLU A 120 6.31 -20.03 5.97
C GLU A 120 5.75 -19.35 4.74
N ILE A 121 6.22 -18.14 4.41
CA ILE A 121 5.81 -17.42 3.18
C ILE A 121 6.27 -18.19 1.93
N GLU A 122 7.50 -18.69 1.90
CA GLU A 122 8.02 -19.49 0.79
C GLU A 122 7.22 -20.78 0.58
N SER A 123 6.73 -21.40 1.66
CA SER A 123 5.90 -22.62 1.56
C SER A 123 4.53 -22.41 0.91
N LEU A 124 4.06 -21.16 0.81
CA LEU A 124 2.78 -20.79 0.21
C LEU A 124 2.87 -20.47 -1.30
N ALA A 125 4.09 -20.34 -1.84
CA ALA A 125 4.36 -19.93 -3.23
C ALA A 125 4.32 -21.09 -4.24
#